data_AF-A0A1D6LRM9-F1
#
_entry.id   AF-A0A1D6LRM9-F1
#
_cell.length_a   1.000
_cell.length_b   1.000
_cell.length_c   1.000
_cell.angle_alpha   90.00
_cell.angle_beta   90.00
_cell.angle_gamma   90.00
#
_symmetry.space_group_name_H-M   'P 1'
#
loop_
_entity.id
_entity.type
_entity.pdbx_description
1 polymer ?
#
loop_
_entity_poly.entity_id
_entity_poly.type
_entity_poly.pdbx_seq_one_letter_code
_entity_poly.pdbx_strand_id
1 'polypeptide(L)'
;MACTDNVMRALFLLALFCVMHGEKEESKRIDAKASGPGGSFDITKLGASGNGKIDNTKAVQEAWASACGDTGKQTILIPKGDFLVGQLNFTGPCKGDVTIHVDGNLLSTMDLSQYKEHGRHQRRV
;
A
#
# COMPACT_ATOMS: atom_id res chain seq x y z
N MET A 1 -25.64 14.02 -49.58
CA MET A 1 -24.86 12.99 -48.85
C MET A 1 -24.16 13.68 -47.68
N ALA A 2 -24.87 13.97 -46.59
CA ALA A 2 -24.39 14.73 -45.44
C ALA A 2 -24.59 13.93 -44.14
N CYS A 3 -24.32 12.62 -44.21
CA CYS A 3 -24.45 11.70 -43.07
C CYS A 3 -23.09 11.36 -42.44
N THR A 4 -22.00 11.91 -42.96
CA THR A 4 -20.64 11.55 -42.56
C THR A 4 -20.01 12.53 -41.58
N ASP A 5 -20.45 13.78 -41.48
CA ASP A 5 -19.77 14.76 -40.61
C ASP A 5 -20.11 14.61 -39.12
N ASN A 6 -21.40 14.45 -38.79
CA ASN A 6 -21.84 14.34 -37.39
C ASN A 6 -21.64 12.94 -36.82
N VAL A 7 -21.79 11.90 -37.64
CA VAL A 7 -21.55 10.50 -37.23
C VAL A 7 -20.07 10.24 -37.07
N MET A 8 -19.22 10.73 -37.97
CA MET A 8 -17.77 10.56 -37.83
C MET A 8 -17.20 11.41 -36.69
N ARG A 9 -17.73 12.63 -36.46
CA ARG A 9 -17.41 13.41 -35.25
C ARG A 9 -17.85 12.72 -33.97
N ALA A 10 -19.05 12.13 -33.93
CA ALA A 10 -19.52 11.37 -32.78
C ALA A 10 -18.65 10.12 -32.53
N LEU A 11 -18.23 9.42 -33.59
CA LEU A 11 -17.32 8.28 -33.51
C LEU A 11 -15.92 8.68 -33.02
N PHE A 12 -15.39 9.82 -33.48
CA PHE A 12 -14.12 10.36 -33.00
C PHE A 12 -14.20 10.80 -31.53
N LEU A 13 -15.29 11.45 -31.11
CA LEU A 13 -15.49 11.82 -29.71
C LEU A 13 -15.66 10.59 -28.82
N LEU A 14 -16.44 9.58 -29.24
CA LEU A 14 -16.57 8.30 -28.55
C LEU A 14 -15.22 7.57 -28.41
N ALA A 15 -14.39 7.58 -29.46
CA ALA A 15 -13.05 7.00 -29.40
C ALA A 15 -12.12 7.76 -28.44
N LEU A 16 -12.20 9.10 -28.40
CA LEU A 16 -11.43 9.92 -27.45
C LEU A 16 -11.90 9.75 -26.00
N PHE A 17 -13.21 9.59 -25.76
CA PHE A 17 -13.74 9.22 -24.45
C PHE A 17 -13.21 7.85 -23.99
N CYS A 18 -13.03 6.88 -24.90
CA CYS A 18 -12.42 5.59 -24.58
C CYS A 18 -10.93 5.68 -24.22
N VAL A 19 -10.18 6.64 -24.78
CA VAL A 19 -8.76 6.86 -24.44
C VAL A 19 -8.61 7.59 -23.10
N MET A 20 -9.59 8.40 -22.70
CA MET A 20 -9.61 9.06 -21.38
C MET A 20 -10.24 8.18 -20.27
N HIS A 21 -10.99 7.14 -20.62
CA HIS A 21 -11.42 6.05 -19.74
C HIS A 21 -10.71 4.75 -20.13
N GLY A 22 -9.37 4.80 -20.19
CA GLY A 22 -8.57 3.59 -20.06
C GLY A 22 -8.84 2.97 -18.69
N GLU A 23 -9.80 2.06 -18.64
CA GLU A 23 -9.98 1.13 -17.53
C GLU A 23 -8.70 0.32 -17.38
N LYS A 24 -7.89 0.74 -16.41
CA LYS A 24 -7.31 -0.20 -15.48
C LYS A 24 -7.99 -0.04 -14.13
N GLU A 25 -9.32 -0.12 -14.14
CA GLU A 25 -10.01 -0.72 -13.00
C GLU A 25 -9.74 -2.23 -13.09
N GLU A 26 -8.66 -2.67 -12.45
CA GLU A 26 -8.87 -3.77 -11.53
C GLU A 26 -9.07 -3.13 -10.16
N SER A 27 -10.26 -2.55 -9.99
CA SER A 27 -10.89 -2.56 -8.68
C SER A 27 -11.09 -4.02 -8.36
N LYS A 28 -10.06 -4.67 -7.82
CA LYS A 28 -10.27 -5.80 -6.94
C LYS A 28 -11.17 -5.22 -5.87
N ARG A 29 -12.47 -5.49 -6.01
CA ARG A 29 -13.34 -5.58 -4.86
C ARG A 29 -12.52 -6.40 -3.88
N ILE A 30 -12.02 -5.73 -2.85
CA ILE A 30 -11.72 -6.44 -1.63
C ILE A 30 -13.12 -6.81 -1.19
N ASP A 31 -13.60 -7.96 -1.68
CA ASP A 31 -14.65 -8.69 -1.03
C ASP A 31 -14.24 -8.64 0.42
N ALA A 32 -15.01 -7.90 1.22
CA ALA A 32 -14.80 -7.82 2.64
C ALA A 32 -14.90 -9.27 3.11
N LYS A 33 -13.73 -9.92 3.16
CA LYS A 33 -13.62 -11.30 3.55
C LYS A 33 -14.12 -11.28 4.97
N ALA A 34 -15.28 -11.90 5.15
CA ALA A 34 -15.88 -12.10 6.45
C ALA A 34 -14.76 -12.46 7.44
N SER A 35 -14.71 -11.70 8.54
CA SER A 35 -13.81 -11.86 9.67
C SER A 35 -13.61 -13.34 9.98
N GLY A 36 -12.49 -13.88 9.50
CA GLY A 36 -12.09 -15.26 9.71
C GLY A 36 -11.13 -15.37 10.90
N PRO A 37 -10.72 -16.59 11.29
CA PRO A 37 -9.85 -16.84 12.45
C PRO A 37 -8.42 -16.26 12.33
N GLY A 38 -8.09 -15.64 11.20
CA GLY A 38 -6.83 -14.97 10.93
C GLY A 38 -6.57 -14.75 9.44
N GLY A 39 -5.57 -13.93 9.14
CA GLY A 39 -5.21 -13.51 7.79
C GLY A 39 -3.72 -13.17 7.66
N SER A 40 -3.27 -13.00 6.41
CA SER A 40 -1.88 -12.65 6.09
C SER A 40 -1.79 -11.53 5.06
N PHE A 41 -0.98 -10.50 5.34
CA PHE A 41 -0.73 -9.34 4.48
C PHE A 41 0.72 -9.36 3.99
N ASP A 42 0.92 -9.83 2.76
CA ASP A 42 2.22 -9.83 2.09
C ASP A 42 2.48 -8.44 1.48
N ILE A 43 3.57 -7.78 1.90
CA ILE A 43 3.89 -6.42 1.47
C ILE A 43 4.16 -6.32 -0.04
N THR A 44 4.59 -7.39 -0.71
CA THR A 44 4.83 -7.39 -2.17
C THR A 44 3.52 -7.29 -2.95
N LYS A 45 2.43 -7.83 -2.40
CA LYS A 45 1.07 -7.68 -2.95
C LYS A 45 0.53 -6.26 -2.78
N LEU A 46 1.14 -5.47 -1.91
CA LEU A 46 0.87 -4.05 -1.67
C LEU A 46 1.86 -3.13 -2.41
N GLY A 47 2.64 -3.69 -3.35
CA GLY A 47 3.56 -2.93 -4.21
C GLY A 47 4.97 -2.75 -3.65
N ALA A 48 5.34 -3.43 -2.55
CA ALA A 48 6.70 -3.38 -2.06
C ALA A 48 7.70 -4.07 -3.01
N SER A 49 8.87 -3.47 -3.20
CA SER A 49 9.98 -3.98 -4.00
C SER A 49 11.20 -4.26 -3.13
N GLY A 50 11.66 -5.51 -3.15
CA GLY A 50 12.78 -6.01 -2.35
C GLY A 50 14.17 -5.70 -2.92
N ASN A 51 14.34 -4.57 -3.61
CA ASN A 51 15.58 -4.19 -4.29
C ASN A 51 16.52 -3.24 -3.49
N GLY A 52 16.12 -2.88 -2.27
CA GLY A 52 16.86 -2.03 -1.35
C GLY A 52 16.94 -0.54 -1.73
N LYS A 53 16.26 -0.13 -2.81
CA LYS A 53 16.37 1.23 -3.37
C LYS A 53 15.04 1.99 -3.38
N ILE A 54 13.94 1.27 -3.54
CA ILE A 54 12.59 1.85 -3.57
C ILE A 54 12.07 1.98 -2.14
N ASP A 55 11.50 3.14 -1.82
CA ASP A 55 10.83 3.36 -0.55
C ASP A 55 9.54 2.52 -0.48
N ASN A 56 9.49 1.62 0.50
CA ASN A 56 8.40 0.69 0.76
C ASN A 56 7.57 1.07 1.99
N THR A 57 7.80 2.25 2.59
CA THR A 57 7.13 2.71 3.81
C THR A 57 5.61 2.62 3.68
N LYS A 58 5.06 3.06 2.55
CA LYS A 58 3.61 3.02 2.29
C LYS A 58 3.06 1.59 2.33
N ALA A 59 3.73 0.65 1.66
CA ALA A 59 3.27 -0.75 1.60
C ALA A 59 3.27 -1.41 2.98
N VAL A 60 4.30 -1.14 3.80
CA VAL A 60 4.38 -1.67 5.17
C VAL A 60 3.33 -1.03 6.09
N GLN A 61 3.09 0.27 5.96
CA GLN A 61 2.04 0.98 6.71
C GLN A 61 0.63 0.53 6.32
N GLU A 62 0.40 0.25 5.05
CA GLU A 62 -0.88 -0.28 4.56
C GLU A 62 -1.12 -1.71 5.06
N ALA A 63 -0.08 -2.55 5.09
CA ALA A 63 -0.14 -3.87 5.70
C ALA A 63 -0.48 -3.76 7.20
N TRP A 64 0.14 -2.82 7.91
CA TRP A 64 -0.16 -2.54 9.31
C TRP A 64 -1.60 -2.11 9.54
N ALA A 65 -2.07 -1.11 8.79
CA ALA A 65 -3.44 -0.61 8.92
C ALA A 65 -4.48 -1.71 8.65
N SER A 66 -4.22 -2.56 7.65
CA SER A 66 -5.11 -3.67 7.29
C SER A 66 -5.12 -4.76 8.37
N ALA A 67 -3.95 -5.18 8.86
CA ALA A 67 -3.83 -6.18 9.91
C ALA A 67 -4.40 -5.69 11.24
N CYS A 68 -4.08 -4.46 11.64
CA CYS A 68 -4.55 -3.87 12.89
C CYS A 68 -6.07 -3.61 12.86
N GLY A 69 -6.62 -3.27 11.70
CA GLY A 69 -8.04 -3.01 11.50
C GLY A 69 -8.93 -4.25 11.47
N ASP A 70 -8.34 -5.45 11.41
CA ASP A 70 -9.04 -6.73 11.32
C ASP A 70 -9.04 -7.49 12.67
N THR A 71 -10.03 -8.36 12.84
CA THR A 71 -10.20 -9.22 14.02
C THR A 71 -9.43 -10.53 13.85
N GLY A 72 -9.17 -11.25 14.94
CA GLY A 72 -8.45 -12.53 14.88
C GLY A 72 -6.92 -12.36 14.82
N LYS A 73 -6.20 -13.43 14.48
CA LYS A 73 -4.73 -13.43 14.43
C LYS A 73 -4.25 -13.05 13.03
N GLN A 74 -3.68 -11.86 12.90
CA GLN A 74 -3.23 -11.30 11.63
C GLN A 74 -1.71 -11.36 11.52
N THR A 75 -1.19 -11.67 10.33
CA THR A 75 0.25 -11.72 10.07
C THR A 75 0.62 -10.77 8.94
N ILE A 76 1.59 -9.89 9.14
CA ILE A 76 2.22 -9.11 8.08
C ILE A 76 3.46 -9.88 7.64
N LEU A 77 3.57 -10.23 6.36
CA LEU A 77 4.68 -10.97 5.80
C LEU A 77 5.62 -10.03 5.03
N ILE A 78 6.87 -9.99 5.47
CA ILE A 78 7.99 -9.34 4.78
C ILE A 78 8.87 -10.46 4.22
N PRO A 79 8.74 -10.79 2.92
CA PRO A 79 9.46 -11.92 2.33
C PRO A 79 10.95 -11.62 2.19
N LYS A 80 11.72 -12.60 1.69
CA LYS A 80 13.15 -12.41 1.39
C LYS A 80 13.37 -11.25 0.39
N GLY A 81 14.35 -10.40 0.68
CA GLY A 81 14.70 -9.23 -0.11
C GLY A 81 15.06 -8.04 0.78
N ASP A 82 15.47 -6.95 0.16
CA ASP A 82 15.84 -5.71 0.86
C ASP A 82 14.76 -4.66 0.67
N PHE A 83 14.11 -4.23 1.75
CA PHE A 83 13.02 -3.26 1.69
C PHE A 83 13.43 -1.97 2.39
N LEU A 84 13.76 -0.94 1.60
CA LEU A 84 14.05 0.40 2.13
C LEU A 84 12.76 1.01 2.70
N VAL A 85 12.81 1.53 3.92
CA VAL A 85 11.70 2.16 4.63
C VAL A 85 12.18 3.39 5.41
N GLY A 86 11.31 4.38 5.51
CA GLY A 86 11.40 5.50 6.45
C GLY A 86 10.75 5.16 7.79
N GLN A 87 10.18 6.16 8.45
CA GLN A 87 9.51 5.96 9.73
C GLN A 87 8.26 5.08 9.59
N LEU A 88 8.30 3.92 10.24
CA LEU A 88 7.14 3.07 10.43
C LEU A 88 6.39 3.45 11.72
N ASN A 89 5.07 3.37 11.70
CA ASN A 89 4.20 3.80 12.78
C ASN A 89 3.18 2.70 13.04
N PHE A 90 3.49 1.87 14.03
CA PHE A 90 2.64 0.76 14.44
C PHE A 90 1.69 1.19 15.58
N THR A 91 0.92 2.25 15.36
CA THR A 91 -0.07 2.74 16.33
C THR A 91 -1.42 2.07 16.10
N GLY A 92 -2.10 1.76 17.20
CA GLY A 92 -3.46 1.22 17.23
C GLY A 92 -4.55 2.31 17.28
N PRO A 93 -5.79 1.96 17.66
CA PRO A 93 -6.21 0.71 18.29
C PRO A 93 -6.35 -0.45 17.29
N CYS A 94 -5.88 -1.64 17.66
CA CYS A 94 -6.06 -2.86 16.85
C CYS A 94 -7.22 -3.72 17.36
N LYS A 95 -7.92 -4.40 16.45
CA LYS A 95 -9.07 -5.26 16.77
C LYS A 95 -8.69 -6.72 17.04
N GLY A 96 -7.42 -7.08 16.86
CA GLY A 96 -6.90 -8.43 17.02
C GLY A 96 -5.38 -8.45 17.21
N ASP A 97 -4.83 -9.66 17.32
CA ASP A 97 -3.38 -9.87 17.45
C ASP A 97 -2.72 -9.63 16.08
N VAL A 98 -1.66 -8.81 16.04
CA VAL A 98 -0.87 -8.59 14.83
C VAL A 98 0.54 -9.14 15.03
N THR A 99 0.95 -10.04 14.16
CA THR A 99 2.33 -10.58 14.10
C THR A 99 3.02 -10.02 12.86
N ILE A 100 4.24 -9.53 12.98
CA ILE A 100 5.07 -9.17 11.83
C ILE A 100 6.10 -10.29 11.65
N HIS A 101 6.01 -10.99 10.53
CA HIS A 101 6.93 -12.06 10.14
C HIS A 101 7.92 -11.53 9.10
N VAL A 102 9.21 -11.58 9.43
CA VAL A 102 10.27 -10.98 8.61
C VAL A 102 11.26 -12.05 8.17
N ASP A 103 11.20 -12.43 6.90
CA ASP A 103 12.14 -13.33 6.24
C ASP A 103 13.26 -12.58 5.50
N GLY A 104 13.05 -11.30 5.16
CA GLY A 104 14.00 -10.43 4.49
C GLY A 104 14.60 -9.37 5.41
N ASN A 105 14.93 -8.22 4.84
CA ASN A 105 15.54 -7.09 5.54
C ASN A 105 14.69 -5.83 5.42
N LEU A 106 14.53 -5.12 6.54
CA LEU A 106 14.04 -3.74 6.56
C LEU A 106 15.24 -2.80 6.64
N LEU A 107 15.53 -2.10 5.55
CA LEU A 107 16.60 -1.12 5.49
C LEU A 107 16.05 0.25 5.86
N SER A 108 16.72 0.93 6.79
CA SER A 108 16.36 2.29 7.18
C SER A 108 16.92 3.30 6.18
N THR A 109 16.09 4.24 5.73
CA THR A 109 16.56 5.39 4.93
C THR A 109 17.50 6.27 5.74
N MET A 110 18.53 6.80 5.06
CA MET A 110 19.46 7.79 5.62
C MET A 110 18.91 9.22 5.54
N ASP A 111 17.75 9.41 4.91
CA ASP A 111 17.06 10.69 4.84
C ASP A 111 16.35 11.00 6.16
N LEU A 112 16.98 11.84 6.98
CA LEU A 112 16.44 12.26 8.28
C LEU A 112 15.09 12.97 8.17
N SER A 113 14.75 13.56 7.02
CA SER A 113 13.44 14.22 6.83
C SER A 113 12.26 13.25 6.86
N GLN A 114 12.51 11.95 6.69
CA GLN A 114 11.50 10.90 6.76
C GLN A 114 11.19 10.45 8.19
N TYR A 115 11.85 11.03 9.20
CA TYR A 115 11.62 10.74 10.61
C TYR A 115 11.02 11.96 11.30
N LYS A 116 9.91 11.76 12.01
CA LYS A 116 9.37 12.80 12.89
C LYS A 116 10.31 13.01 14.07
N GLU A 117 10.78 14.23 14.23
CA GLU A 117 11.45 14.69 15.44
C GLU A 117 10.47 14.62 16.62
N HIS A 118 10.69 13.67 17.54
CA HIS A 118 10.11 13.79 18.87
C HIS A 118 10.99 14.78 19.63
N GLY A 119 10.47 16.00 19.83
CA GLY A 119 11.17 17.09 20.49
C GLY A 119 11.97 16.59 21.69
N ARG A 120 13.30 16.77 21.63
CA ARG A 120 14.21 16.45 22.71
C ARG A 120 13.75 17.18 23.97
N HIS A 121 13.03 16.50 24.85
CA HIS A 121 13.16 16.80 26.27
C HIS A 121 14.62 16.52 26.61
N GLN A 122 15.43 17.58 26.60
CA GLN A 122 16.79 17.58 27.07
C GLN A 122 16.82 16.83 28.40
N ARG A 123 17.32 15.58 28.40
CA ARG A 123 17.80 14.95 29.63
C ARG A 123 18.93 15.86 30.08
N ARG A 124 18.63 16.83 30.94
CA ARG A 124 19.63 17.44 31.80
C ARG A 124 20.21 16.27 32.59
N VAL A 125 21.41 15.87 32.19
CA VAL A 125 22.30 15.02 32.98
C VAL A 125 22.68 15.79 34.23
#